data_AF-A0A1I7KYA7-F1
#
_entry.id   AF-A0A1I7KYA7-F1
#
_cell.length_a   1.000
_cell.length_b   1.000
_cell.length_c   1.000
_cell.angle_alpha   90.00
_cell.angle_beta   90.00
_cell.angle_gamma   90.00
#
_symmetry.space_group_name_H-M   'P 1'
#
loop_
_entity.id
_entity.type
_entity.pdbx_description
1 polymer ?
#
loop_
_entity_poly.entity_id
_entity_poly.type
_entity_poly.pdbx_seq_one_letter_code
_entity_poly.pdbx_strand_id
1 'polypeptide(L)'
;MTQTPNYEIPTEMRDFAEKSVEQARKAFDSFLGAARKTADTLQGSAEMARTNAQETSTRGFSFAEQNVNAAFDLAQKLVRSKDVQEAMQHQAEFVRSQFAAMQTQAREFGGLAQSAMQQSAENAKQAMQQGAEQARNAMQQGAEQARQAMQKGTDAARSATDQATNAAKDAAS
;
A
#
# COMPACT_ATOMS: atom_id res chain seq x y z
N MET A 1 -44.79 47.80 7.53
CA MET A 1 -44.13 46.56 7.95
C MET A 1 -43.92 45.72 6.69
N THR A 2 -42.70 45.65 6.18
CA THR A 2 -42.36 44.85 5.00
C THR A 2 -42.26 43.38 5.42
N GLN A 3 -43.29 42.59 5.08
CA GLN A 3 -43.22 41.13 5.12
C GLN A 3 -42.10 40.70 4.16
N THR A 4 -40.97 40.26 4.69
CA THR A 4 -40.01 39.47 3.94
C THR A 4 -40.77 38.23 3.46
N PRO A 5 -40.90 37.99 2.14
CA PRO A 5 -41.52 36.77 1.67
C PRO A 5 -40.64 35.61 2.15
N ASN A 6 -41.17 34.81 3.06
CA ASN A 6 -40.58 33.53 3.43
C ASN A 6 -40.45 32.73 2.13
N TYR A 7 -39.22 32.53 1.65
CA TYR A 7 -38.95 31.71 0.47
C TYR A 7 -39.13 30.24 0.88
N GLU A 8 -40.37 29.80 0.92
CA GLU A 8 -40.74 28.41 1.18
C GLU A 8 -40.76 27.68 -0.17
N ILE A 9 -39.94 26.63 -0.30
CA ILE A 9 -39.97 25.78 -1.48
C ILE A 9 -41.35 25.09 -1.52
N PRO A 10 -42.13 25.21 -2.62
CA PRO A 10 -43.43 24.57 -2.75
C PRO A 10 -43.36 23.06 -2.50
N THR A 11 -44.34 22.52 -1.78
CA THR A 11 -44.38 21.11 -1.34
C THR A 11 -44.25 20.14 -2.51
N GLU A 12 -44.84 20.44 -3.66
CA GLU A 12 -44.80 19.59 -4.85
C GLU A 12 -43.39 19.52 -5.46
N MET A 13 -42.64 20.63 -5.42
CA MET A 13 -41.25 20.65 -5.87
C MET A 13 -40.34 19.88 -4.91
N ARG A 14 -40.61 19.99 -3.61
CA ARG A 14 -39.93 19.21 -2.56
C ARG A 14 -40.17 17.71 -2.75
N ASP A 15 -41.42 17.29 -2.88
CA ASP A 15 -41.79 15.88 -3.07
C ASP A 15 -41.19 15.29 -4.36
N PHE A 16 -41.19 16.07 -5.44
CA PHE A 16 -40.54 15.68 -6.69
C PHE A 16 -39.04 15.49 -6.50
N ALA A 17 -38.37 16.47 -5.89
CA ALA A 17 -36.94 16.40 -5.63
C ALA A 17 -36.57 15.25 -4.68
N GLU A 18 -37.39 14.96 -3.65
CA GLU A 18 -37.16 13.81 -2.75
C GLU A 18 -37.20 12.50 -3.53
N LYS A 19 -38.22 12.33 -4.36
CA LYS A 19 -38.35 11.14 -5.23
C LYS A 19 -37.18 11.05 -6.21
N SER A 20 -36.73 12.16 -6.79
CA SER A 20 -35.59 12.17 -7.72
C SER A 20 -34.29 11.78 -7.02
N VAL A 21 -34.01 12.32 -5.83
CA VAL A 21 -32.81 11.98 -5.04
C VAL A 21 -32.84 10.51 -4.65
N GLU A 22 -34.00 10.00 -4.21
CA GLU A 22 -34.15 8.59 -3.84
C GLU A 22 -33.96 7.64 -5.04
N GLN A 23 -34.52 7.99 -6.20
CA GLN A 23 -34.34 7.22 -7.44
C GLN A 23 -32.89 7.21 -7.90
N ALA A 24 -32.21 8.37 -7.84
CA ALA A 24 -30.80 8.48 -8.20
C ALA A 24 -29.92 7.63 -7.26
N ARG A 25 -30.19 7.64 -5.95
CA ARG A 25 -29.50 6.78 -4.98
C ARG A 25 -29.68 5.29 -5.33
N LYS A 26 -30.92 4.85 -5.57
CA LYS A 26 -31.20 3.45 -5.96
C LYS A 26 -30.46 3.03 -7.23
N ALA A 27 -30.42 3.91 -8.24
CA ALA A 27 -29.69 3.64 -9.48
C ALA A 27 -28.18 3.52 -9.24
N PHE A 28 -27.62 4.40 -8.41
CA PHE A 28 -26.21 4.36 -8.04
C PHE A 28 -25.86 3.08 -7.26
N ASP A 29 -26.66 2.71 -6.26
CA ASP A 29 -26.45 1.50 -5.46
C ASP A 29 -26.47 0.23 -6.33
N SER A 30 -27.41 0.17 -7.28
CA SER A 30 -27.49 -0.93 -8.26
C SER A 30 -26.25 -0.99 -9.15
N PHE A 31 -25.80 0.15 -9.67
CA PHE A 31 -24.58 0.25 -10.47
C PHE A 31 -23.34 -0.19 -9.70
N LEU A 32 -23.18 0.28 -8.46
CA LEU A 32 -22.05 -0.07 -7.61
C LEU A 32 -22.05 -1.56 -7.27
N GLY A 33 -23.21 -2.14 -6.99
CA GLY A 33 -23.37 -3.57 -6.79
C GLY A 33 -22.93 -4.39 -8.02
N ALA A 34 -23.31 -3.95 -9.22
CA ALA A 34 -22.86 -4.58 -10.46
C ALA A 34 -21.34 -4.43 -10.68
N ALA A 35 -20.79 -3.24 -10.45
CA ALA A 35 -19.36 -2.97 -10.58
C ALA A 35 -18.50 -3.82 -9.62
N ARG A 36 -18.93 -3.96 -8.35
CA ARG A 36 -18.28 -4.83 -7.36
C ARG A 36 -18.28 -6.29 -7.81
N LYS A 37 -19.43 -6.80 -8.27
CA LYS A 37 -19.55 -8.18 -8.77
C LYS A 37 -18.63 -8.43 -9.97
N THR A 38 -18.50 -7.48 -10.88
CA THR A 38 -17.57 -7.57 -12.01
C THR A 38 -16.12 -7.56 -11.55
N ALA A 39 -15.76 -6.67 -10.61
CA ALA A 39 -14.42 -6.62 -10.03
C ALA A 39 -14.05 -7.97 -9.36
N ASP A 40 -14.95 -8.53 -8.55
CA ASP A 40 -14.77 -9.83 -7.88
C ASP A 40 -14.61 -10.97 -8.91
N THR A 41 -15.41 -10.97 -9.98
CA THR A 41 -15.34 -11.99 -11.05
C THR A 41 -14.01 -11.95 -11.81
N LEU A 42 -13.52 -10.75 -12.14
CA LEU A 42 -12.21 -10.54 -12.77
C LEU A 42 -11.04 -10.87 -11.83
N GLN A 43 -11.29 -10.85 -10.52
CA GLN A 43 -10.32 -11.09 -9.47
C GLN A 43 -10.14 -12.58 -9.16
N GLY A 44 -11.22 -13.37 -9.23
CA GLY A 44 -11.15 -14.83 -9.16
C GLY A 44 -10.42 -15.52 -10.32
N SER A 45 -10.15 -14.81 -11.43
CA SER A 45 -9.43 -15.37 -12.60
C SER A 45 -7.91 -15.10 -12.61
N ALA A 46 -7.39 -14.32 -11.64
CA ALA A 46 -6.01 -13.82 -11.64
C ALA A 46 -5.32 -14.02 -10.28
N GLU A 47 -5.27 -15.28 -9.81
CA GLU A 47 -4.87 -15.69 -8.45
C GLU A 47 -3.42 -15.38 -8.01
N MET A 48 -2.52 -14.83 -8.83
CA MET A 48 -1.08 -14.78 -8.46
C MET A 48 -0.34 -13.44 -8.51
N ALA A 49 -1.01 -12.29 -8.72
CA ALA A 49 -0.29 -10.99 -8.76
C ALA A 49 -0.84 -9.90 -7.82
N ARG A 50 -1.89 -10.18 -7.04
CA ARG A 50 -2.82 -9.19 -6.49
C ARG A 50 -2.74 -9.05 -4.97
N THR A 51 -1.86 -8.21 -4.44
CA THR A 51 -2.01 -7.75 -3.04
C THR A 51 -1.98 -6.23 -2.97
N ASN A 52 -0.95 -5.59 -3.52
CA ASN A 52 -0.83 -4.12 -3.46
C ASN A 52 -1.79 -3.39 -4.41
N ALA A 53 -1.99 -3.89 -5.63
CA ALA A 53 -2.96 -3.31 -6.58
C ALA A 53 -4.42 -3.54 -6.13
N GLN A 54 -4.67 -4.66 -5.44
CA GLN A 54 -5.96 -5.03 -4.89
C GLN A 54 -6.39 -4.08 -3.77
N GLU A 55 -5.49 -3.83 -2.81
CA GLU A 55 -5.79 -2.95 -1.69
C GLU A 55 -6.03 -1.50 -2.15
N THR A 56 -5.30 -1.04 -3.16
CA THR A 56 -5.47 0.30 -3.75
C THR A 56 -6.82 0.46 -4.45
N SER A 57 -7.24 -0.54 -5.25
CA SER A 57 -8.52 -0.53 -5.96
C SER A 57 -9.71 -0.55 -5.00
N THR A 58 -9.69 -1.44 -3.99
CA THR A 58 -10.77 -1.55 -2.99
C THR A 58 -10.91 -0.28 -2.16
N ARG A 59 -9.79 0.38 -1.79
CA ARG A 59 -9.81 1.67 -1.10
C ARG A 59 -10.37 2.78 -1.98
N GLY A 60 -10.00 2.83 -3.26
CA GLY A 60 -10.54 3.80 -4.22
C GLY A 60 -12.06 3.71 -4.37
N PHE A 61 -12.59 2.49 -4.50
CA PHE A 61 -14.04 2.27 -4.52
C PHE A 61 -14.71 2.71 -3.21
N SER A 62 -14.11 2.39 -2.07
CA SER A 62 -14.65 2.77 -0.76
C SER A 62 -14.72 4.29 -0.58
N PHE A 63 -13.69 5.03 -1.02
CA PHE A 63 -13.71 6.50 -0.97
C PHE A 63 -14.73 7.11 -1.92
N ALA A 64 -14.87 6.58 -3.14
CA ALA A 64 -15.88 7.05 -4.07
C ALA A 64 -17.30 6.85 -3.50
N GLU A 65 -17.56 5.68 -2.92
CA GLU A 65 -18.84 5.36 -2.30
C GLU A 65 -19.16 6.26 -1.09
N GLN A 66 -18.18 6.48 -0.20
CA GLN A 66 -18.34 7.40 0.93
C GLN A 66 -18.67 8.83 0.48
N ASN A 67 -17.97 9.34 -0.55
CA ASN A 67 -18.21 10.69 -1.06
C ASN A 67 -19.57 10.83 -1.74
N VAL A 68 -19.98 9.82 -2.53
CA VAL A 68 -21.29 9.85 -3.20
C VAL A 68 -22.43 9.72 -2.18
N ASN A 69 -22.29 8.85 -1.17
CA ASN A 69 -23.28 8.75 -0.09
C ASN A 69 -23.42 10.06 0.69
N ALA A 70 -22.30 10.70 1.04
CA ALA A 70 -22.33 11.99 1.72
C ALA A 70 -23.01 13.08 0.88
N ALA A 71 -22.81 13.07 -0.44
CA ALA A 71 -23.48 13.99 -1.36
C ALA A 71 -24.99 13.74 -1.44
N PHE A 72 -25.43 12.48 -1.48
CA PHE A 72 -26.85 12.14 -1.44
C PHE A 72 -27.50 12.51 -0.10
N ASP A 73 -26.81 12.32 1.02
CA ASP A 73 -27.30 12.71 2.34
C ASP A 73 -27.51 14.23 2.42
N LEU A 74 -26.54 15.01 1.93
CA LEU A 74 -26.68 16.47 1.83
C LEU A 74 -27.84 16.84 0.91
N ALA A 75 -27.93 16.25 -0.29
CA ALA A 75 -29.02 16.53 -1.22
C ALA A 75 -30.40 16.25 -0.61
N GLN A 76 -30.54 15.15 0.14
CA GLN A 76 -31.77 14.82 0.84
C GLN A 76 -32.10 15.80 1.96
N LYS A 77 -31.09 16.22 2.74
CA LYS A 77 -31.24 17.25 3.78
C LYS A 77 -31.63 18.62 3.18
N LEU A 78 -31.01 19.02 2.09
CA LEU A 78 -31.31 20.26 1.38
C LEU A 78 -32.73 20.26 0.81
N VAL A 79 -33.14 19.16 0.17
CA VAL A 79 -34.51 19.02 -0.34
C VAL A 79 -35.52 19.09 0.80
N ARG A 80 -35.20 18.58 2.00
CA ARG A 80 -36.07 18.61 3.19
C ARG A 80 -36.04 19.93 3.97
N SER A 81 -35.13 20.84 3.64
CA SER A 81 -34.99 22.13 4.33
C SER A 81 -36.19 23.02 4.06
N LYS A 82 -36.78 23.57 5.10
CA LYS A 82 -37.96 24.46 5.00
C LYS A 82 -37.57 25.85 4.54
N ASP A 83 -36.35 26.28 4.89
CA ASP A 83 -35.80 27.58 4.55
C ASP A 83 -34.29 27.52 4.28
N VAL A 84 -33.73 28.65 3.82
CA VAL A 84 -32.31 28.80 3.49
C VAL A 84 -31.41 28.67 4.73
N GLN A 85 -31.91 29.00 5.92
CA GLN A 85 -31.14 28.93 7.15
C GLN A 85 -30.91 27.47 7.55
N GLU A 86 -31.94 26.63 7.47
CA GLU A 86 -31.85 25.18 7.66
C GLU A 86 -30.93 24.54 6.60
N ALA A 87 -31.03 24.96 5.34
CA ALA A 87 -30.14 24.51 4.27
C ALA A 87 -28.66 24.86 4.53
N MET A 88 -28.37 26.07 5.02
CA MET A 88 -27.02 26.48 5.40
C MET A 88 -26.47 25.68 6.59
N GLN A 89 -27.33 25.32 7.56
CA GLN A 89 -26.92 24.45 8.66
C GLN A 89 -26.51 23.07 8.15
N HIS A 90 -27.28 22.48 7.23
CA HIS A 90 -26.91 21.19 6.62
C HIS A 90 -25.63 21.27 5.78
N GLN A 91 -25.42 22.37 5.05
CA GLN A 91 -24.18 22.59 4.32
C GLN A 91 -22.98 22.69 5.27
N ALA A 92 -23.11 23.39 6.40
CA ALA A 92 -22.06 23.51 7.40
C ALA A 92 -21.75 22.15 8.06
N GLU A 93 -22.78 21.35 8.35
CA GLU A 93 -22.64 20.00 8.87
C GLU A 93 -21.90 19.08 7.88
N PHE A 94 -22.26 19.14 6.60
CA PHE A 94 -21.58 18.40 5.54
C PHE A 94 -20.11 18.78 5.42
N VAL A 95 -19.78 20.08 5.42
CA VAL A 95 -18.37 20.52 5.35
C VAL A 95 -17.59 19.99 6.56
N ARG A 96 -18.18 20.04 7.77
CA ARG A 96 -17.55 19.49 8.98
C ARG A 96 -17.34 17.98 8.87
N SER A 97 -18.33 17.22 8.38
CA SER A 97 -18.20 15.77 8.23
C SER A 97 -17.15 15.41 7.17
N GLN A 98 -17.13 16.13 6.04
CA GLN A 98 -16.12 15.93 4.99
C GLN A 98 -14.71 16.24 5.51
N PHE A 99 -14.54 17.28 6.31
CA PHE A 99 -13.24 17.60 6.91
C PHE A 99 -12.76 16.51 7.88
N ALA A 100 -13.67 15.96 8.70
CA ALA A 100 -13.37 14.83 9.58
C ALA A 100 -13.01 13.57 8.78
N ALA A 101 -13.74 13.28 7.70
CA ALA A 101 -13.45 12.16 6.81
C ALA A 101 -12.06 12.31 6.15
N MET A 102 -11.73 13.51 5.65
CA MET A 102 -10.41 13.81 5.09
C MET A 102 -9.28 13.65 6.11
N GLN A 103 -9.48 14.06 7.37
CA GLN A 103 -8.50 13.84 8.44
C GLN A 103 -8.26 12.35 8.70
N THR A 104 -9.31 11.55 8.75
CA THR A 104 -9.20 10.09 8.90
C THR A 104 -8.45 9.48 7.71
N GLN A 105 -8.83 9.85 6.50
CA GLN A 105 -8.18 9.38 5.27
C GLN A 105 -6.70 9.75 5.22
N ALA A 106 -6.34 10.98 5.61
CA ALA A 106 -4.94 11.43 5.69
C ALA A 106 -4.13 10.62 6.73
N ARG A 107 -4.73 10.28 7.87
CA ARG A 107 -4.09 9.40 8.87
C ARG A 107 -3.88 7.99 8.34
N GLU A 108 -4.85 7.43 7.63
CA GLU A 108 -4.73 6.11 7.00
C GLU A 108 -3.62 6.07 5.95
N PHE A 109 -3.51 7.11 5.10
CA PHE A 109 -2.41 7.24 4.15
C PHE A 109 -1.06 7.40 4.86
N GLY A 110 -0.99 8.18 5.94
CA GLY A 110 0.21 8.30 6.77
C GLY A 110 0.66 6.97 7.36
N GLY A 111 -0.28 6.17 7.88
CA GLY A 111 -0.02 4.83 8.39
C GLY A 111 0.50 3.89 7.31
N LEU A 112 -0.09 3.91 6.11
CA LEU A 112 0.39 3.12 4.97
C LEU A 112 1.81 3.50 4.55
N ALA A 113 2.10 4.80 4.44
CA ALA A 113 3.43 5.28 4.06
C ALA A 113 4.49 4.87 5.10
N GLN A 114 4.16 4.95 6.39
CA GLN A 114 5.03 4.49 7.46
C GLN A 114 5.30 2.98 7.38
N SER A 115 4.27 2.16 7.16
CA SER A 115 4.42 0.71 7.01
C SER A 115 5.29 0.36 5.79
N ALA A 116 5.08 1.03 4.65
CA ALA A 116 5.89 0.84 3.45
C ALA A 116 7.38 1.21 3.68
N MET A 117 7.63 2.28 4.43
CA MET A 117 8.99 2.70 4.80
C MET A 117 9.64 1.70 5.75
N GLN A 118 8.91 1.21 6.76
CA GLN A 118 9.40 0.17 7.67
C GLN A 118 9.77 -1.10 6.93
N GLN A 119 8.90 -1.58 6.05
CA GLN A 119 9.16 -2.80 5.27
C GLN A 119 10.35 -2.64 4.33
N SER A 120 10.52 -1.45 3.74
CA SER A 120 11.70 -1.14 2.91
C SER A 120 12.99 -1.12 3.75
N ALA A 121 12.94 -0.57 4.96
CA ALA A 121 14.07 -0.58 5.89
C ALA A 121 14.43 -2.01 6.35
N GLU A 122 13.45 -2.86 6.62
CA GLU A 122 13.68 -4.27 6.95
C GLU A 122 14.29 -5.05 5.78
N ASN A 123 13.77 -4.85 4.55
CA ASN A 123 14.31 -5.48 3.35
C ASN A 123 15.77 -5.04 3.09
N ALA A 124 16.07 -3.75 3.27
CA ALA A 124 17.43 -3.24 3.14
C ALA A 124 18.37 -3.83 4.18
N LYS A 125 17.91 -3.98 5.43
CA LYS A 125 18.66 -4.63 6.50
C LYS A 125 18.94 -6.11 6.19
N GLN A 126 17.96 -6.84 5.67
CA GLN A 126 18.13 -8.22 5.24
C GLN A 126 19.14 -8.34 4.09
N ALA A 127 19.04 -7.48 3.08
CA ALA A 127 19.99 -7.47 1.96
C ALA A 127 21.43 -7.19 2.45
N MET A 128 21.60 -6.28 3.40
CA MET A 128 22.90 -5.99 4.01
C MET A 128 23.44 -7.19 4.80
N GLN A 129 22.59 -7.87 5.57
CA GLN A 129 22.97 -9.07 6.33
C GLN A 129 23.40 -10.20 5.39
N GLN A 130 22.63 -10.46 4.34
CA GLN A 130 22.97 -11.46 3.32
C GLN A 130 24.29 -11.13 2.60
N GLY A 131 24.51 -9.85 2.25
CA GLY A 131 25.75 -9.41 1.63
C GLY A 131 26.96 -9.59 2.57
N ALA A 132 26.79 -9.28 3.85
CA ALA A 132 27.84 -9.47 4.86
C ALA A 132 28.16 -10.96 5.08
N GLU A 133 27.14 -11.83 5.10
CA GLU A 133 27.33 -13.27 5.19
C GLU A 133 28.01 -13.85 3.96
N GLN A 134 27.62 -13.42 2.75
CA GLN A 134 28.29 -13.82 1.51
C GLN A 134 29.76 -13.38 1.49
N ALA A 135 30.05 -12.14 1.90
CA ALA A 135 31.42 -11.64 1.99
C ALA A 135 32.25 -12.44 3.01
N ARG A 136 31.66 -12.77 4.17
CA ARG A 136 32.32 -13.58 5.20
C ARG A 136 32.61 -15.00 4.70
N ASN A 137 31.67 -15.63 3.99
CA ASN A 137 31.86 -16.96 3.40
C ASN A 137 32.94 -16.94 2.30
N ALA A 138 32.93 -15.93 1.42
CA ALA A 138 33.95 -15.77 0.39
C ALA A 138 35.35 -15.58 1.00
N MET A 139 35.46 -14.79 2.07
CA MET A 139 36.72 -14.59 2.78
C MET A 139 37.23 -15.88 3.43
N GLN A 140 36.35 -16.67 4.04
CA GLN A 140 36.72 -17.97 4.63
C GLN A 140 37.23 -18.94 3.56
N GLN A 141 36.52 -19.05 2.44
CA GLN A 141 36.94 -19.89 1.32
C GLN A 141 38.30 -19.44 0.74
N GLY A 142 38.50 -18.13 0.57
CA GLY A 142 39.79 -17.58 0.12
C GLY A 142 40.93 -17.87 1.09
N ALA A 143 40.68 -17.74 2.40
CA ALA A 143 41.67 -18.05 3.43
C ALA A 143 42.01 -19.55 3.47
N GLU A 144 41.03 -20.43 3.28
CA GLU A 144 41.25 -21.87 3.21
C GLU A 144 42.04 -22.27 1.96
N GLN A 145 41.70 -21.71 0.80
CA GLN A 145 42.45 -21.94 -0.44
C GLN A 145 43.89 -21.45 -0.32
N ALA A 146 44.12 -20.28 0.28
CA ALA A 146 45.46 -19.75 0.54
C ALA A 146 46.24 -20.65 1.50
N ARG A 147 45.62 -21.15 2.57
CA ARG A 147 46.25 -22.11 3.49
C ARG A 147 46.63 -23.41 2.80
N GLN A 148 45.75 -23.97 1.97
CA GLN A 148 46.04 -25.19 1.21
C GLN A 148 47.18 -24.99 0.20
N ALA A 149 47.19 -23.85 -0.51
CA ALA A 149 48.27 -23.51 -1.43
C ALA A 149 49.61 -23.37 -0.70
N MET A 150 49.61 -22.72 0.47
CA MET A 150 50.81 -22.59 1.30
C MET A 150 51.31 -23.95 1.79
N GLN A 151 50.41 -24.82 2.29
CA GLN A 151 50.77 -26.18 2.72
C GLN A 151 51.40 -26.99 1.59
N LYS A 152 50.77 -27.01 0.40
CA LYS A 152 51.33 -27.68 -0.79
C LYS A 152 52.71 -27.12 -1.16
N GLY A 153 52.90 -25.81 -1.07
CA GLY A 153 54.20 -25.17 -1.31
C GLY A 153 55.27 -25.59 -0.30
N THR A 154 54.93 -25.64 0.99
CA THR A 154 55.85 -26.12 2.04
C THR A 154 56.19 -27.60 1.91
N ASP A 155 55.24 -28.44 1.50
CA ASP A 155 55.46 -29.87 1.31
C ASP A 155 56.33 -30.15 0.07
N ALA A 156 56.11 -29.40 -1.02
CA ALA A 156 56.97 -29.44 -2.21
C ALA A 156 58.41 -28.97 -1.89
N ALA A 157 58.56 -27.93 -1.08
CA ALA A 157 59.88 -27.44 -0.67
C ALA A 157 60.61 -28.46 0.22
N ARG A 158 59.92 -29.08 1.18
CA ARG A 158 60.49 -30.15 2.02
C ARG A 158 60.92 -31.34 1.19
N SER A 159 60.05 -31.86 0.32
CA SER A 159 60.38 -33.01 -0.53
C SER A 159 61.56 -32.73 -1.47
N ALA A 160 61.66 -31.53 -2.05
CA ALA A 160 62.82 -31.13 -2.85
C ALA A 160 64.11 -31.07 -2.02
N THR A 161 64.03 -30.58 -0.78
CA THR A 161 65.17 -30.54 0.15
C THR A 161 65.63 -31.95 0.53
N ASP A 162 64.69 -32.85 0.83
CA ASP A 162 64.99 -34.25 1.16
C ASP A 162 65.62 -35.00 -0.03
N GLN A 163 65.12 -34.77 -1.25
CA GLN A 163 65.70 -35.33 -2.47
C GLN A 163 67.13 -34.84 -2.72
N ALA A 164 67.38 -33.53 -2.57
CA ALA A 164 68.72 -32.97 -2.73
C ALA A 164 69.70 -33.53 -1.69
N THR A 165 69.23 -33.71 -0.45
CA THR A 165 70.04 -34.26 0.65
C THR A 165 70.40 -35.72 0.40
N ASN A 166 69.46 -36.52 -0.09
CA ASN A 166 69.72 -37.93 -0.44
C ASN A 166 70.66 -38.04 -1.65
N ALA A 167 70.45 -37.24 -2.70
CA ALA A 167 71.34 -37.24 -3.87
C ALA A 167 72.78 -36.84 -3.51
N ALA A 168 72.96 -35.89 -2.59
CA ALA A 168 74.28 -35.51 -2.08
C ALA A 168 74.94 -36.63 -1.28
N LYS A 169 74.15 -37.45 -0.57
CA LYS A 169 74.65 -38.59 0.20
C LYS A 169 75.05 -39.76 -0.69
N ASP A 170 74.27 -40.04 -1.74
CA ASP A 170 74.58 -41.07 -2.74
C ASP A 170 75.84 -40.71 -3.54
N ALA A 171 76.07 -39.44 -3.86
CA ALA A 171 77.27 -38.98 -4.55
C ALA A 171 78.56 -39.01 -3.70
N ALA A 172 78.43 -39.15 -2.37
CA ALA A 172 79.55 -39.20 -1.43
C ALA A 172 79.91 -40.63 -0.97
N SER A 173 79.19 -41.64 -1.47
CA SER A 173 79.37 -43.07 -1.16
C SER A 173 80.10 -43.78 -2.30
#